data_AF-A0A178ZTS9-F1
#
_entry.id   AF-A0A178ZTS9-F1
#
_cell.length_a   1.000
_cell.length_b   1.000
_cell.length_c   1.000
_cell.angle_alpha   90.00
_cell.angle_beta   90.00
_cell.angle_gamma   90.00
#
_symmetry.space_group_name_H-M   'P 1'
#
loop_
_entity.id
_entity.type
_entity.pdbx_description
1 polymer ?
#
loop_
_entity_poly.entity_id
_entity_poly.type
_entity_poly.pdbx_seq_one_letter_code
_entity_poly.pdbx_strand_id
1 'polypeptide(L)'
;MLERLLQELDLHSVIHDALSVILLINCAIFITSCARHIYLAHRVPKYMQRVGIYRTSNLADQYDAKYDGDEETLPKSPIVIKALYIHPIKSCAPIELERAQLTKAGFAYDRCFALAVEAKTDEWQFISQRTKPQMARIKEELWLPGPGSKRGNVLVEAGGCLVVSFPDPDPAYPLQRLRTAFETWTLSAKPEVRFTVPLLPSPGHINQMKIQMRHFTIHSRQATGLDLGQLPGVAAAIPKLKRFLNIPARQNLTLIRCTPDTLVRTTRNLAPLDHIGTPAMHGYTDQQPVHIINLSSVHSVSQLLPTENQPLSALRFRANIYLTGPPAFSEETWKRYRILPSKAATIPTRVASTLSVVCRTSRCTMPNVNPDLGVFEHDNSRPDRKKGVPQPSTTLIEHRTVEDGNPAALGYMGMHCVPEDASLKEARDRNGEPYVEVGDEIEVLETGSHLYGSTGNDY
;
A
#
# COMPACT_ATOMS: atom_id res chain seq x y z
N MET A 1 52.34 -52.54 -31.19
CA MET A 1 51.41 -52.66 -30.04
C MET A 1 50.89 -51.29 -29.60
N LEU A 2 51.75 -50.26 -29.53
CA LEU A 2 51.33 -48.86 -29.28
C LEU A 2 50.50 -48.25 -30.44
N GLU A 3 50.80 -48.59 -31.69
CA GLU A 3 50.02 -48.14 -32.88
C GLU A 3 48.61 -48.75 -32.98
N ARG A 4 48.39 -49.96 -32.43
CA ARG A 4 47.06 -50.58 -32.36
C ARG A 4 46.19 -49.97 -31.26
N LEU A 5 46.80 -49.54 -30.15
CA LEU A 5 46.11 -48.82 -29.08
C LEU A 5 45.65 -47.41 -29.50
N LEU A 6 46.32 -46.80 -30.48
CA LEU A 6 45.97 -45.50 -31.04
C LEU A 6 44.92 -45.57 -32.18
N GLN A 7 44.65 -46.76 -32.72
CA GLN A 7 43.63 -46.97 -33.77
C GLN A 7 42.22 -47.28 -33.22
N GLU A 8 42.08 -47.56 -31.92
CA GLU A 8 40.79 -47.87 -31.26
C GLU A 8 40.23 -46.73 -30.40
N LEU A 9 40.96 -45.62 -30.26
CA LEU A 9 40.41 -44.40 -29.69
C LEU A 9 39.56 -43.72 -30.76
N ASP A 10 38.27 -44.07 -30.76
CA ASP A 10 37.26 -43.36 -31.54
C ASP A 10 37.24 -41.90 -31.05
N LEU A 11 37.95 -41.05 -31.79
CA LEU A 11 38.11 -39.63 -31.49
C LEU A 11 36.75 -38.95 -31.33
N HIS A 12 35.71 -39.44 -32.02
CA HIS A 12 34.34 -38.96 -31.87
C HIS A 12 33.73 -39.31 -30.51
N SER A 13 33.94 -40.53 -29.98
CA SER A 13 33.52 -40.92 -28.63
C SER A 13 34.18 -40.04 -27.57
N VAL A 14 35.50 -39.84 -27.67
CA VAL A 14 36.26 -39.04 -26.69
C VAL A 14 35.81 -37.57 -26.71
N ILE A 15 35.56 -37.01 -27.91
CA ILE A 15 35.03 -35.65 -28.06
C ILE A 15 33.61 -35.55 -27.50
N HIS A 16 32.74 -36.52 -27.78
CA HIS A 16 31.37 -36.54 -27.28
C HIS A 16 31.32 -36.62 -25.75
N ASP A 17 32.14 -37.48 -25.14
CA ASP A 17 32.23 -37.62 -23.70
C ASP A 17 32.80 -36.37 -23.04
N ALA A 18 33.84 -35.76 -23.64
CA ALA A 18 34.38 -34.48 -23.18
C ALA A 18 33.34 -33.34 -23.25
N LEU A 19 32.60 -33.24 -24.35
CA LEU A 19 31.51 -32.26 -24.51
C LEU A 19 30.37 -32.50 -23.50
N SER A 20 30.04 -33.76 -23.23
CA SER A 20 29.01 -34.14 -22.25
C SER A 20 29.42 -33.77 -20.83
N VAL A 21 30.68 -34.01 -20.45
CA VAL A 21 31.23 -33.60 -19.15
C VAL A 21 31.26 -32.08 -19.03
N ILE A 22 31.69 -31.36 -20.07
CA ILE A 22 31.68 -29.89 -20.10
C ILE A 22 30.24 -29.37 -19.95
N LEU A 23 29.27 -29.98 -20.64
CA LEU A 23 27.86 -29.61 -20.51
C LEU A 23 27.35 -29.83 -19.08
N LEU A 24 27.62 -31.00 -18.47
CA LEU A 24 27.21 -31.31 -17.10
C LEU A 24 27.82 -30.34 -16.08
N ILE A 25 29.11 -30.00 -16.22
CA ILE A 25 29.77 -29.02 -15.36
C ILE A 25 29.13 -27.63 -15.52
N ASN A 26 28.87 -27.19 -16.76
CA ASN A 26 28.19 -25.91 -17.01
C ASN A 26 26.76 -25.90 -16.47
N CYS A 27 26.01 -27.01 -16.60
CA CYS A 27 24.70 -27.18 -16.01
C CYS A 27 24.77 -27.12 -14.48
N ALA A 28 25.73 -27.78 -13.84
CA ALA A 28 25.92 -27.75 -12.39
C ALA A 28 26.29 -26.35 -11.88
N ILE A 29 27.19 -25.64 -12.57
CA ILE A 29 27.54 -24.24 -12.28
C ILE A 29 26.30 -23.35 -12.46
N PHE A 30 25.52 -23.56 -13.52
CA PHE A 30 24.30 -22.80 -13.75
C PHE A 30 23.27 -23.08 -12.64
N ILE A 31 23.01 -24.33 -12.29
CA ILE A 31 22.08 -24.72 -11.22
C ILE A 31 22.52 -24.15 -9.87
N THR A 32 23.80 -24.26 -9.52
CA THR A 32 24.32 -23.70 -8.24
C THR A 32 24.29 -22.18 -8.24
N SER A 33 24.58 -21.53 -9.36
CA SER A 33 24.46 -20.07 -9.51
C SER A 33 22.99 -19.62 -9.40
N CYS A 34 22.07 -20.36 -10.02
CA CYS A 34 20.63 -20.15 -9.87
C CYS A 34 20.26 -20.33 -8.40
N ALA A 35 20.49 -21.50 -7.78
CA ALA A 35 20.16 -21.80 -6.40
C ALA A 35 20.72 -20.77 -5.41
N ARG A 36 21.97 -20.32 -5.59
CA ARG A 36 22.57 -19.24 -4.79
C ARG A 36 21.87 -17.90 -5.03
N HIS A 37 21.52 -17.58 -6.27
CA HIS A 37 20.75 -16.39 -6.60
C HIS A 37 19.34 -16.44 -6.01
N ILE A 38 18.61 -17.55 -6.17
CA ILE A 38 17.30 -17.79 -5.55
C ILE A 38 17.41 -17.57 -4.03
N TYR A 39 18.41 -18.19 -3.41
CA TYR A 39 18.65 -18.09 -1.96
C TYR A 39 18.97 -16.67 -1.49
N LEU A 40 19.70 -15.89 -2.29
CA LEU A 40 20.04 -14.50 -1.97
C LEU A 40 18.87 -13.54 -2.27
N ALA A 41 18.13 -13.75 -3.35
CA ALA A 41 16.98 -12.94 -3.79
C ALA A 41 15.71 -13.21 -2.97
N HIS A 42 15.58 -14.42 -2.42
CA HIS A 42 14.49 -14.85 -1.53
C HIS A 42 14.96 -14.96 -0.08
N ARG A 43 15.85 -14.09 0.40
CA ARG A 43 16.11 -13.98 1.84
C ARG A 43 14.84 -13.52 2.56
N VAL A 44 14.00 -14.49 2.89
CA VAL A 44 12.86 -14.31 3.78
C VAL A 44 13.40 -13.79 5.12
N PRO A 45 12.82 -12.73 5.68
CA PRO A 45 13.20 -12.24 7.00
C PRO A 45 13.14 -13.38 8.03
N LYS A 46 14.28 -13.73 8.62
CA LYS A 46 14.36 -14.81 9.62
C LYS A 46 13.68 -14.38 10.91
N TYR A 47 13.05 -15.32 11.60
CA TYR A 47 12.39 -15.11 12.91
C TYR A 47 11.21 -14.13 12.88
N MET A 48 10.55 -14.03 11.72
CA MET A 48 9.43 -13.14 11.48
C MET A 48 8.29 -13.88 10.81
N GLN A 49 7.09 -13.33 10.96
CA GLN A 49 5.89 -13.79 10.29
C GLN A 49 5.41 -12.72 9.32
N ARG A 50 5.10 -13.16 8.10
CA ARG A 50 4.47 -12.31 7.10
C ARG A 50 3.02 -12.03 7.50
N VAL A 51 2.64 -10.77 7.45
CA VAL A 51 1.30 -10.28 7.80
C VAL A 51 0.59 -9.78 6.56
N GLY A 52 -0.63 -10.29 6.34
CA GLY A 52 -1.50 -9.89 5.25
C GLY A 52 -2.15 -11.08 4.56
N ILE A 53 -3.05 -10.78 3.64
CA ILE A 53 -3.75 -11.77 2.82
C ILE A 53 -2.97 -11.94 1.52
N TYR A 54 -2.50 -13.17 1.28
CA TYR A 54 -1.76 -13.55 0.07
C TYR A 54 -2.43 -14.68 -0.72
N ARG A 55 -3.60 -15.10 -0.24
CA ARG A 55 -4.56 -15.94 -0.97
C ARG A 55 -5.42 -15.04 -1.86
N THR A 56 -6.60 -15.52 -2.25
CA THR A 56 -7.62 -14.70 -2.89
C THR A 56 -7.97 -13.48 -2.04
N SER A 57 -7.91 -12.30 -2.65
CA SER A 57 -8.29 -11.03 -2.03
C SER A 57 -9.77 -11.02 -1.64
N ASN A 58 -10.13 -10.34 -0.54
CA ASN A 58 -11.53 -10.07 -0.23
C ASN A 58 -12.19 -9.13 -1.24
N LEU A 59 -11.42 -8.37 -2.01
CA LEU A 59 -11.92 -7.55 -3.13
C LEU A 59 -11.79 -8.26 -4.49
N ALA A 60 -11.50 -9.56 -4.52
CA ALA A 60 -11.46 -10.31 -5.78
C ALA A 60 -12.81 -10.32 -6.50
N ASP A 61 -13.91 -10.30 -5.74
CA ASP A 61 -15.28 -10.23 -6.24
C ASP A 61 -15.86 -8.80 -6.17
N GLN A 62 -15.01 -7.76 -6.05
CA GLN A 62 -15.51 -6.39 -5.81
C GLN A 62 -16.51 -5.93 -6.86
N TYR A 63 -16.41 -6.38 -8.11
CA TYR A 63 -17.27 -6.00 -9.23
C TYR A 63 -18.60 -6.77 -9.33
N ASP A 64 -18.86 -7.67 -8.38
CA ASP A 64 -20.04 -8.52 -8.40
C ASP A 64 -21.32 -7.71 -8.10
N ALA A 65 -22.36 -7.88 -8.93
CA ALA A 65 -23.59 -7.10 -8.88
C ALA A 65 -24.36 -7.26 -7.55
N LYS A 66 -24.04 -8.28 -6.74
CA LYS A 66 -24.59 -8.43 -5.38
C LYS A 66 -24.24 -7.28 -4.44
N TYR A 67 -23.22 -6.48 -4.76
CA TYR A 67 -22.84 -5.28 -4.01
C TYR A 67 -23.47 -4.00 -4.57
N ASP A 68 -24.27 -4.10 -5.63
CA ASP A 68 -25.04 -2.97 -6.16
C ASP A 68 -26.09 -2.53 -5.13
N GLY A 69 -26.33 -1.22 -5.09
CA GLY A 69 -27.34 -0.62 -4.23
C GLY A 69 -27.49 0.84 -4.56
N ASP A 70 -28.59 1.18 -5.23
CA ASP A 70 -28.93 2.56 -5.57
C ASP A 70 -29.19 3.39 -4.30
N GLU A 71 -29.07 4.71 -4.38
CA GLU A 71 -29.24 5.63 -3.24
C GLU A 71 -30.58 5.46 -2.52
N GLU A 72 -31.65 5.10 -3.25
CA GLU A 72 -33.01 4.93 -2.72
C GLU A 72 -33.27 3.54 -2.11
N THR A 73 -32.32 2.62 -2.22
CA THR A 73 -32.51 1.25 -1.74
C THR A 73 -32.50 1.22 -0.21
N LEU A 74 -33.42 0.50 0.43
CA LEU A 74 -33.29 0.22 1.87
C LEU A 74 -32.10 -0.73 2.13
N PRO A 75 -31.42 -0.65 3.29
CA PRO A 75 -30.35 -1.59 3.63
C PRO A 75 -30.88 -3.02 3.66
N LYS A 76 -30.42 -3.87 2.73
CA LYS A 76 -30.88 -5.27 2.62
C LYS A 76 -30.07 -6.23 3.51
N SER A 77 -28.93 -5.77 4.01
CA SER A 77 -27.95 -6.57 4.75
C SER A 77 -27.28 -5.70 5.83
N PRO A 78 -26.75 -6.30 6.91
CA PRO A 78 -25.93 -5.56 7.87
C PRO A 78 -24.74 -4.91 7.16
N ILE A 79 -24.32 -3.76 7.67
CA ILE A 79 -23.13 -3.06 7.18
C ILE A 79 -21.91 -3.82 7.70
N VAL A 80 -21.07 -4.30 6.80
CA VAL A 80 -19.91 -5.13 7.15
C VAL A 80 -18.64 -4.62 6.53
N ILE A 81 -17.53 -4.81 7.24
CA ILE A 81 -16.18 -4.57 6.73
C ILE A 81 -15.83 -5.70 5.77
N LYS A 82 -15.87 -5.41 4.47
CA LYS A 82 -15.55 -6.35 3.40
C LYS A 82 -14.05 -6.56 3.24
N ALA A 83 -13.25 -5.51 3.38
CA ALA A 83 -11.80 -5.61 3.26
C ALA A 83 -11.08 -4.51 4.06
N LEU A 84 -9.87 -4.83 4.54
CA LEU A 84 -8.99 -3.92 5.23
C LEU A 84 -7.67 -3.77 4.46
N TYR A 85 -7.21 -2.53 4.29
CA TYR A 85 -5.94 -2.25 3.63
C TYR A 85 -5.13 -1.20 4.39
N ILE A 86 -3.82 -1.37 4.34
CA ILE A 86 -2.84 -0.35 4.69
C ILE A 86 -1.93 -0.05 3.52
N HIS A 87 -1.32 1.12 3.52
CA HIS A 87 -0.38 1.60 2.52
C HIS A 87 0.90 2.08 3.20
N PRO A 88 1.81 1.18 3.62
CA PRO A 88 2.93 1.58 4.47
C PRO A 88 3.83 2.63 3.83
N ILE A 89 4.18 2.47 2.55
CA ILE A 89 4.79 3.53 1.75
C ILE A 89 3.70 4.34 1.04
N LYS A 90 3.72 5.66 1.29
CA LYS A 90 2.80 6.60 0.65
C LYS A 90 2.88 6.49 -0.88
N SER A 91 1.72 6.31 -1.50
CA SER A 91 1.54 6.17 -2.95
C SER A 91 2.04 4.83 -3.55
N CYS A 92 2.45 3.85 -2.75
CA CYS A 92 2.77 2.51 -3.23
C CYS A 92 1.56 1.56 -3.14
N ALA A 93 1.70 0.32 -3.61
CA ALA A 93 0.64 -0.68 -3.58
C ALA A 93 0.16 -0.96 -2.15
N PRO A 94 -1.11 -1.33 -1.94
CA PRO A 94 -1.60 -1.66 -0.61
C PRO A 94 -1.13 -3.04 -0.14
N ILE A 95 -1.23 -3.26 1.18
CA ILE A 95 -1.22 -4.59 1.82
C ILE A 95 -2.63 -4.85 2.33
N GLU A 96 -3.24 -5.95 1.87
CA GLU A 96 -4.52 -6.40 2.39
C GLU A 96 -4.32 -7.13 3.72
N LEU A 97 -5.18 -6.85 4.70
CA LEU A 97 -5.12 -7.42 6.04
C LEU A 97 -6.42 -8.13 6.38
N GLU A 98 -6.32 -9.23 7.13
CA GLU A 98 -7.47 -9.85 7.81
C GLU A 98 -7.88 -9.03 9.04
N ARG A 99 -6.88 -8.43 9.70
CA ARG A 99 -7.05 -7.60 10.88
C ARG A 99 -6.03 -6.48 10.94
N ALA A 100 -6.41 -5.34 11.47
CA ALA A 100 -5.55 -4.16 11.61
C ALA A 100 -5.69 -3.54 13.00
N GLN A 101 -4.55 -3.23 13.64
CA GLN A 101 -4.53 -2.50 14.91
C GLN A 101 -4.90 -1.04 14.65
N LEU A 102 -5.93 -0.55 15.33
CA LEU A 102 -6.31 0.85 15.31
C LEU A 102 -5.50 1.64 16.35
N THR A 103 -5.05 2.83 15.99
CA THR A 103 -4.32 3.75 16.87
C THR A 103 -4.86 5.15 16.71
N LYS A 104 -4.44 6.10 17.55
CA LYS A 104 -4.79 7.51 17.35
C LYS A 104 -4.25 8.09 16.03
N ALA A 105 -3.26 7.44 15.42
CA ALA A 105 -2.70 7.79 14.12
C ALA A 105 -3.34 7.06 12.93
N GLY A 106 -4.41 6.29 13.17
CA GLY A 106 -5.03 5.40 12.18
C GLY A 106 -4.58 3.96 12.35
N PHE A 107 -4.66 3.16 11.29
CA PHE A 107 -4.16 1.79 11.35
C PHE A 107 -2.65 1.75 11.49
N ALA A 108 -2.15 0.86 12.34
CA ALA A 108 -0.73 0.66 12.53
C ALA A 108 -0.03 0.40 11.19
N TYR A 109 1.16 0.97 11.03
CA TYR A 109 2.00 0.88 9.83
C TYR A 109 1.47 1.59 8.57
N ASP A 110 0.25 2.13 8.56
CA ASP A 110 -0.28 2.87 7.41
C ASP A 110 0.44 4.22 7.22
N ARG A 111 0.85 4.51 5.97
CA ARG A 111 1.45 5.78 5.51
C ARG A 111 2.57 6.29 6.43
N CYS A 112 3.37 5.35 6.92
CA CYS A 112 4.51 5.59 7.79
C CYS A 112 5.78 5.97 7.02
N PHE A 113 5.84 5.63 5.72
CA PHE A 113 6.98 5.86 4.86
C PHE A 113 6.60 6.73 3.65
N ALA A 114 7.57 7.46 3.10
CA ALA A 114 7.39 8.23 1.86
C ALA A 114 8.68 8.22 1.04
N LEU A 115 8.54 8.13 -0.28
CA LEU A 115 9.63 8.39 -1.21
C LEU A 115 9.71 9.90 -1.50
N ALA A 116 10.92 10.44 -1.45
CA ALA A 116 11.17 11.87 -1.70
C ALA A 116 12.35 12.05 -2.64
N VAL A 117 12.24 13.03 -3.54
CA VAL A 117 13.31 13.45 -4.42
C VAL A 117 13.85 14.80 -3.99
N GLU A 118 15.13 15.03 -4.23
CA GLU A 118 15.73 16.34 -4.08
C GLU A 118 15.27 17.23 -5.26
N ALA A 119 14.48 18.26 -4.97
CA ALA A 119 13.95 19.19 -5.96
C ALA A 119 14.95 20.31 -6.26
N LYS A 120 15.62 20.81 -5.22
CA LYS A 120 16.79 21.70 -5.25
C LYS A 120 17.76 21.25 -4.17
N THR A 121 18.98 21.79 -4.18
CA THR A 121 19.98 21.49 -3.14
C THR A 121 19.37 21.62 -1.74
N ASP A 122 19.35 20.52 -1.00
CA ASP A 122 18.77 20.38 0.35
C ASP A 122 17.25 20.64 0.48
N GLU A 123 16.53 20.83 -0.63
CA GLU A 123 15.06 20.91 -0.66
C GLU A 123 14.46 19.59 -1.17
N TRP A 124 13.86 18.82 -0.26
CA TRP A 124 13.26 17.53 -0.58
C TRP A 124 11.75 17.62 -0.76
N GLN A 125 11.22 16.94 -1.77
CA GLN A 125 9.79 16.87 -2.06
C GLN A 125 9.35 15.43 -2.23
N PHE A 126 8.23 15.07 -1.62
CA PHE A 126 7.66 13.74 -1.81
C PHE A 126 7.25 13.50 -3.28
N ILE A 127 7.29 12.24 -3.70
CA ILE A 127 6.69 11.81 -4.97
C ILE A 127 5.41 11.00 -4.73
N SER A 128 4.54 10.96 -5.73
CA SER A 128 3.27 10.23 -5.64
C SER A 128 2.85 9.65 -6.98
N GLN A 129 1.82 8.81 -6.98
CA GLN A 129 1.21 8.26 -8.19
C GLN A 129 0.76 9.34 -9.18
N ARG A 130 0.45 10.55 -8.70
CA ARG A 130 0.08 11.70 -9.55
C ARG A 130 1.19 12.16 -10.49
N THR A 131 2.44 11.95 -10.09
CA THR A 131 3.61 12.29 -10.93
C THR A 131 4.28 11.02 -11.46
N LYS A 132 4.23 9.93 -10.69
CA LYS A 132 4.91 8.65 -10.92
C LYS A 132 3.92 7.48 -10.79
N PRO A 133 3.05 7.24 -11.78
CA PRO A 133 1.96 6.25 -11.67
C PRO A 133 2.47 4.82 -11.43
N GLN A 134 3.68 4.51 -11.89
CA GLN A 134 4.37 3.24 -11.66
C GLN A 134 4.59 2.91 -10.17
N MET A 135 4.50 3.89 -9.26
CA MET A 135 4.53 3.63 -7.82
C MET A 135 3.43 2.67 -7.37
N ALA A 136 2.28 2.62 -8.08
CA ALA A 136 1.21 1.66 -7.80
C ALA A 136 1.65 0.19 -7.94
N ARG A 137 2.75 -0.07 -8.67
CA ARG A 137 3.34 -1.40 -8.90
C ARG A 137 4.52 -1.71 -7.98
N ILE A 138 4.84 -0.83 -7.05
CA ILE A 138 5.78 -1.11 -5.97
C ILE A 138 5.00 -1.87 -4.90
N LYS A 139 5.26 -3.17 -4.78
CA LYS A 139 4.62 -4.07 -3.82
C LYS A 139 5.36 -4.06 -2.50
N GLU A 140 4.63 -4.32 -1.43
CA GLU A 140 5.14 -4.31 -0.08
C GLU A 140 4.66 -5.55 0.67
N GLU A 141 5.52 -6.11 1.50
CA GLU A 141 5.18 -7.18 2.42
C GLU A 141 5.54 -6.75 3.83
N LEU A 142 4.59 -6.85 4.76
CA LEU A 142 4.81 -6.55 6.16
C LEU A 142 5.25 -7.82 6.89
N TRP A 143 6.38 -7.75 7.59
CA TRP A 143 6.92 -8.85 8.38
C TRP A 143 7.08 -8.41 9.82
N LEU A 144 6.38 -9.06 10.74
CA LEU A 144 6.40 -8.74 12.17
C LEU A 144 7.10 -9.85 12.98
N PRO A 145 7.65 -9.52 14.16
CA PRO A 145 8.12 -10.53 15.11
C PRO A 145 7.01 -11.54 15.46
N GLY A 146 7.37 -12.82 15.53
CA GLY A 146 6.47 -13.91 15.92
C GLY A 146 6.95 -14.63 17.19
N PRO A 147 6.25 -15.70 17.63
CA PRO A 147 6.59 -16.42 18.86
C PRO A 147 8.02 -17.00 18.93
N GLY A 148 8.69 -17.18 17.78
CA GLY A 148 10.08 -17.64 17.67
C GLY A 148 11.11 -16.53 17.45
N SER A 149 10.76 -15.26 17.71
CA SER A 149 11.66 -14.13 17.46
C SER A 149 12.90 -14.15 18.34
N LYS A 150 14.07 -13.98 17.71
CA LYS A 150 15.37 -14.00 18.39
C LYS A 150 15.81 -12.59 18.79
N ARG A 151 16.07 -12.38 20.10
CA ARG A 151 16.71 -11.15 20.62
C ARG A 151 18.10 -10.94 19.97
N GLY A 152 18.49 -9.69 19.73
CA GLY A 152 19.73 -9.37 19.00
C GLY A 152 19.58 -9.36 17.48
N ASN A 153 18.43 -9.76 16.93
CA ASN A 153 18.15 -9.56 15.51
C ASN A 153 17.68 -8.13 15.27
N VAL A 154 18.42 -7.39 14.44
CA VAL A 154 18.19 -5.96 14.15
C VAL A 154 16.76 -5.67 13.66
N LEU A 155 16.18 -6.55 12.83
CA LEU A 155 14.84 -6.34 12.29
C LEU A 155 13.76 -6.66 13.33
N VAL A 156 13.99 -7.65 14.20
CA VAL A 156 13.10 -7.96 15.33
C VAL A 156 13.07 -6.80 16.32
N GLU A 157 14.24 -6.25 16.66
CA GLU A 157 14.36 -5.07 17.52
C GLU A 157 13.76 -3.81 16.91
N ALA A 158 13.69 -3.75 15.58
CA ALA A 158 13.01 -2.68 14.86
C ALA A 158 11.47 -2.85 14.82
N GLY A 159 10.92 -3.84 15.53
CA GLY A 159 9.50 -4.17 15.54
C GLY A 159 9.01 -4.86 14.27
N GLY A 160 9.92 -5.27 13.37
CA GLY A 160 9.62 -5.86 12.08
C GLY A 160 10.29 -5.15 10.90
N CYS A 161 9.92 -5.54 9.69
CA CYS A 161 10.39 -4.91 8.46
C CYS A 161 9.34 -4.92 7.34
N LEU A 162 9.52 -4.03 6.37
CA LEU A 162 8.92 -4.12 5.05
C LEU A 162 9.89 -4.81 4.09
N VAL A 163 9.39 -5.74 3.30
CA VAL A 163 10.07 -6.21 2.08
C VAL A 163 9.39 -5.51 0.91
N VAL A 164 10.14 -4.67 0.20
CA VAL A 164 9.64 -3.85 -0.90
C VAL A 164 10.12 -4.47 -2.22
N SER A 165 9.22 -4.67 -3.17
CA SER A 165 9.55 -5.20 -4.49
C SER A 165 8.96 -4.36 -5.63
N PHE A 166 9.66 -4.34 -6.77
CA PHE A 166 9.18 -3.72 -7.99
C PHE A 166 9.77 -4.41 -9.23
N PRO A 167 9.11 -4.33 -10.39
CA PRO A 167 9.62 -4.90 -11.63
C PRO A 167 11.02 -4.36 -11.97
N ASP A 168 11.95 -5.25 -12.30
CA ASP A 168 13.29 -4.86 -12.72
C ASP A 168 13.21 -4.07 -14.05
N PRO A 169 13.69 -2.80 -14.09
CA PRO A 169 13.67 -2.00 -15.30
C PRO A 169 14.74 -2.41 -16.32
N ASP A 170 15.71 -3.26 -15.93
CA ASP A 170 16.74 -3.75 -16.84
C ASP A 170 16.18 -4.75 -17.86
N PRO A 171 16.64 -4.72 -19.12
CA PRO A 171 16.26 -5.74 -20.10
C PRO A 171 16.71 -7.12 -19.61
N ALA A 172 15.73 -8.01 -19.39
CA ALA A 172 16.02 -9.35 -18.91
C ALA A 172 16.75 -10.16 -19.99
N TYR A 173 18.04 -10.39 -19.80
CA TYR A 173 18.84 -11.29 -20.64
C TYR A 173 18.26 -12.72 -20.59
N PRO A 174 18.45 -13.56 -21.62
CA PRO A 174 17.86 -14.91 -21.67
C PRO A 174 18.13 -15.77 -20.42
N LEU A 175 19.36 -15.71 -19.90
CA LEU A 175 19.77 -16.39 -18.65
C LEU A 175 19.00 -15.88 -17.42
N GLN A 176 18.67 -14.59 -17.36
CA GLN A 176 17.93 -14.00 -16.25
C GLN A 176 16.44 -14.36 -16.30
N ARG A 177 15.86 -14.46 -17.51
CA ARG A 177 14.49 -14.97 -17.70
C ARG A 177 14.39 -16.44 -17.31
N LEU A 178 15.35 -17.28 -17.73
CA LEU A 178 15.41 -18.68 -17.32
C LEU A 178 15.52 -18.80 -15.80
N ARG A 179 16.40 -18.03 -15.15
CA ARG A 179 16.49 -17.97 -13.68
C ARG A 179 15.16 -17.62 -13.02
N THR A 180 14.52 -16.56 -13.48
CA THR A 180 13.24 -16.09 -12.92
C THR A 180 12.13 -17.13 -13.13
N ALA A 181 12.11 -17.81 -14.27
CA ALA A 181 11.16 -18.88 -14.55
C ALA A 181 11.35 -20.10 -13.64
N PHE A 182 12.60 -20.49 -13.36
CA PHE A 182 12.92 -21.52 -12.37
C PHE A 182 12.55 -21.10 -10.94
N GLU A 183 12.74 -19.81 -10.59
CA GLU A 183 12.41 -19.27 -9.27
C GLU A 183 10.90 -19.25 -8.99
N THR A 184 10.11 -18.86 -9.99
CA THR A 184 8.66 -18.63 -9.86
C THR A 184 7.82 -19.77 -10.41
N TRP A 185 8.46 -20.82 -10.93
CA TRP A 185 7.82 -21.92 -11.69
C TRP A 185 6.93 -21.42 -12.84
N THR A 186 7.20 -20.22 -13.33
CA THR A 186 6.37 -19.52 -14.32
C THR A 186 7.26 -18.99 -15.43
N LEU A 187 7.14 -19.55 -16.65
CA LEU A 187 7.96 -19.17 -17.81
C LEU A 187 7.86 -17.69 -18.21
N SER A 188 6.82 -16.98 -17.77
CA SER A 188 6.56 -15.57 -18.06
C SER A 188 6.89 -14.60 -16.92
N ALA A 189 7.47 -15.07 -15.80
CA ALA A 189 7.76 -14.20 -14.67
C ALA A 189 8.82 -13.15 -15.02
N LYS A 190 8.50 -11.89 -14.69
CA LYS A 190 9.41 -10.76 -14.87
C LYS A 190 10.34 -10.68 -13.66
N PRO A 191 11.65 -10.44 -13.85
CA PRO A 191 12.56 -10.25 -12.73
C PRO A 191 12.07 -9.08 -11.85
N GLU A 192 12.19 -9.22 -10.54
CA GLU A 192 11.86 -8.17 -9.57
C GLU A 192 13.10 -7.77 -8.77
N VAL A 193 13.21 -6.49 -8.44
CA VAL A 193 14.17 -5.97 -7.47
C VAL A 193 13.52 -6.01 -6.10
N ARG A 194 14.23 -6.51 -5.09
CA ARG A 194 13.75 -6.60 -3.71
C ARG A 194 14.74 -5.97 -2.74
N PHE A 195 14.22 -5.28 -1.73
CA PHE A 195 15.01 -4.76 -0.61
C PHE A 195 14.20 -4.75 0.68
N THR A 196 14.89 -4.82 1.82
CA THR A 196 14.28 -4.85 3.15
C THR A 196 14.50 -3.54 3.89
N VAL A 197 13.46 -3.04 4.54
CA VAL A 197 13.46 -1.79 5.31
C VAL A 197 12.95 -2.07 6.73
N PRO A 198 13.68 -1.75 7.80
CA PRO A 198 13.17 -1.89 9.17
C PRO A 198 11.96 -0.98 9.42
N LEU A 199 10.99 -1.42 10.23
CA LEU A 199 9.78 -0.63 10.52
C LEU A 199 10.08 0.63 11.34
N LEU A 200 10.91 0.49 12.37
CA LEU A 200 11.48 1.60 13.12
C LEU A 200 12.87 1.19 13.64
N PRO A 201 13.97 1.67 13.04
CA PRO A 201 15.32 1.33 13.51
C PRO A 201 15.50 1.60 15.02
N SER A 202 16.20 0.71 15.73
CA SER A 202 16.53 0.92 17.14
C SER A 202 17.54 2.08 17.30
N PRO A 203 17.60 2.77 18.45
CA PRO A 203 18.54 3.87 18.67
C PRO A 203 20.01 3.50 18.42
N GLY A 204 20.41 2.27 18.80
CA GLY A 204 21.75 1.75 18.51
C GLY A 204 22.02 1.63 17.02
N HIS A 205 21.04 1.13 16.25
CA HIS A 205 21.15 1.01 14.80
C HIS A 205 21.16 2.36 14.10
N ILE A 206 20.36 3.33 14.57
CA ILE A 206 20.37 4.73 14.09
C ILE A 206 21.77 5.32 14.23
N ASN A 207 22.39 5.18 15.41
CA ASN A 207 23.73 5.69 15.68
C ASN A 207 24.80 4.98 14.84
N GLN A 208 24.74 3.65 14.76
CA GLN A 208 25.70 2.85 14.00
C GLN A 208 25.70 3.21 12.51
N MET A 209 24.51 3.35 11.92
CA MET A 209 24.34 3.66 10.50
C MET A 209 24.31 5.17 10.22
N LYS A 210 24.44 6.00 11.26
CA LYS A 210 24.35 7.48 11.18
C LYS A 210 23.09 7.94 10.44
N ILE A 211 21.96 7.32 10.74
CA ILE A 211 20.66 7.65 10.14
C ILE A 211 20.24 9.03 10.64
N GLN A 212 20.01 9.97 9.72
CA GLN A 212 19.68 11.34 10.06
C GLN A 212 18.19 11.63 9.89
N MET A 213 17.72 12.66 10.58
CA MET A 213 16.41 13.25 10.32
C MET A 213 16.49 14.10 9.04
N ARG A 214 15.47 13.99 8.20
CA ARG A 214 15.34 14.76 6.97
C ARG A 214 13.99 15.45 6.91
N HIS A 215 14.02 16.73 6.56
CA HIS A 215 12.86 17.53 6.26
C HIS A 215 12.49 17.41 4.80
N PHE A 216 11.19 17.34 4.51
CA PHE A 216 10.68 17.29 3.15
C PHE A 216 9.24 17.79 3.11
N THR A 217 8.84 18.30 1.95
CA THR A 217 7.50 18.85 1.77
C THR A 217 6.52 17.78 1.30
N ILE A 218 5.36 17.67 1.97
CA ILE A 218 4.18 16.91 1.56
C ILE A 218 3.04 17.90 1.29
N HIS A 219 2.68 18.10 0.03
CA HIS A 219 1.76 19.16 -0.44
C HIS A 219 2.17 20.55 0.08
N SER A 220 1.40 21.16 0.97
CA SER A 220 1.69 22.46 1.59
C SER A 220 2.27 22.34 3.01
N ARG A 221 2.60 21.12 3.46
CA ARG A 221 3.08 20.82 4.81
C ARG A 221 4.55 20.43 4.79
N GLN A 222 5.33 20.95 5.74
CA GLN A 222 6.64 20.41 6.05
C GLN A 222 6.51 19.15 6.92
N ALA A 223 7.22 18.10 6.56
CA ALA A 223 7.27 16.84 7.27
C ALA A 223 8.72 16.46 7.59
N THR A 224 8.89 15.62 8.61
CA THR A 224 10.21 15.18 9.08
C THR A 224 10.20 13.69 9.37
N GLY A 225 11.30 13.00 9.06
CA GLY A 225 11.49 11.61 9.44
C GLY A 225 12.91 11.12 9.24
N LEU A 226 13.16 9.87 9.61
CA LEU A 226 14.45 9.19 9.43
C LEU A 226 14.70 8.92 7.94
N ASP A 227 15.86 9.37 7.44
CA ASP A 227 16.35 9.10 6.10
C ASP A 227 16.95 7.69 6.01
N LEU A 228 16.17 6.75 5.47
CA LEU A 228 16.54 5.35 5.32
C LEU A 228 17.23 5.06 3.98
N GLY A 229 17.44 6.06 3.13
CA GLY A 229 18.06 5.88 1.80
C GLY A 229 19.49 5.35 1.85
N GLN A 230 20.21 5.63 2.94
CA GLN A 230 21.60 5.19 3.16
C GLN A 230 21.71 3.75 3.67
N LEU A 231 20.60 3.10 4.02
CA LEU A 231 20.64 1.70 4.42
C LEU A 231 21.12 0.84 3.24
N PRO A 232 22.08 -0.09 3.42
CA PRO A 232 22.73 -0.79 2.30
C PRO A 232 21.77 -1.42 1.29
N GLY A 233 20.68 -2.06 1.77
CA GLY A 233 19.67 -2.65 0.89
C GLY A 233 18.86 -1.62 0.10
N VAL A 234 18.53 -0.48 0.73
CA VAL A 234 17.79 0.61 0.09
C VAL A 234 18.70 1.32 -0.92
N ALA A 235 19.91 1.68 -0.51
CA ALA A 235 20.92 2.32 -1.35
C ALA A 235 21.22 1.50 -2.62
N ALA A 236 21.34 0.17 -2.49
CA ALA A 236 21.55 -0.72 -3.63
C ALA A 236 20.34 -0.76 -4.59
N ALA A 237 19.12 -0.59 -4.10
CA ALA A 237 17.90 -0.59 -4.91
C ALA A 237 17.59 0.76 -5.58
N ILE A 238 18.03 1.89 -4.99
CA ILE A 238 17.72 3.25 -5.47
C ILE A 238 18.04 3.46 -6.96
N PRO A 239 19.19 3.04 -7.53
CA PRO A 239 19.48 3.26 -8.95
C PRO A 239 18.47 2.57 -9.88
N LYS A 240 18.02 1.35 -9.54
CA LYS A 240 16.98 0.65 -10.29
C LYS A 240 15.61 1.29 -10.05
N LEU A 241 15.30 1.67 -8.82
CA LEU A 241 14.04 2.32 -8.48
C LEU A 241 13.88 3.66 -9.22
N LYS A 242 14.94 4.45 -9.34
CA LYS A 242 14.95 5.70 -10.12
C LYS A 242 14.62 5.45 -11.58
N ARG A 243 15.23 4.45 -12.22
CA ARG A 243 14.93 4.09 -13.61
C ARG A 243 13.52 3.56 -13.77
N PHE A 244 13.07 2.69 -12.86
CA PHE A 244 11.71 2.19 -12.84
C PHE A 244 10.67 3.31 -12.75
N LEU A 245 10.93 4.35 -11.94
CA LEU A 245 10.06 5.52 -11.76
C LEU A 245 10.35 6.67 -12.73
N ASN A 246 11.20 6.48 -13.75
CA ASN A 246 11.58 7.55 -14.69
C ASN A 246 12.07 8.82 -13.97
N ILE A 247 12.90 8.66 -12.94
CA ILE A 247 13.57 9.75 -12.21
C ILE A 247 14.97 9.94 -12.81
N PRO A 248 15.36 11.17 -13.19
CA PRO A 248 16.67 11.45 -13.75
C PRO A 248 17.82 10.93 -12.87
N ALA A 249 18.87 10.39 -13.50
CA ALA A 249 20.03 9.84 -12.78
C ALA A 249 20.71 10.88 -11.86
N ARG A 250 20.69 12.17 -12.24
CA ARG A 250 21.22 13.29 -11.44
C ARG A 250 20.38 13.66 -10.23
N GLN A 251 19.10 13.29 -10.20
CA GLN A 251 18.18 13.70 -9.14
C GLN A 251 18.23 12.70 -7.99
N ASN A 252 18.53 13.14 -6.77
CA ASN A 252 18.59 12.25 -5.62
C ASN A 252 17.18 11.76 -5.24
N LEU A 253 17.11 10.51 -4.78
CA LEU A 253 15.89 9.85 -4.31
C LEU A 253 16.20 9.21 -2.97
N THR A 254 15.30 9.33 -2.01
CA THR A 254 15.39 8.64 -0.73
C THR A 254 14.05 8.11 -0.23
N LEU A 255 14.12 7.23 0.76
CA LEU A 255 13.00 6.69 1.52
C LEU A 255 13.04 7.26 2.94
N ILE A 256 11.97 7.94 3.36
CA ILE A 256 11.86 8.60 4.66
C ILE A 256 10.79 7.91 5.49
N ARG A 257 11.05 7.68 6.78
CA ARG A 257 10.12 7.06 7.75
C ARG A 257 9.83 8.03 8.89
N CYS A 258 8.56 8.32 9.18
CA CYS A 258 8.23 9.11 10.37
C CYS A 258 8.58 8.34 11.66
N THR A 259 8.69 9.02 12.78
CA THR A 259 8.84 8.42 14.12
C THR A 259 7.65 8.85 14.98
N PRO A 260 7.43 8.24 16.16
CA PRO A 260 6.40 8.72 17.09
C PRO A 260 6.49 10.23 17.37
N ASP A 261 7.72 10.76 17.47
CA ASP A 261 7.99 12.17 17.75
C ASP A 261 7.79 13.10 16.55
N THR A 262 7.69 12.56 15.33
CA THR A 262 7.48 13.37 14.11
C THR A 262 6.04 13.31 13.60
N LEU A 263 5.18 12.56 14.28
CA LEU A 263 3.75 12.62 14.02
C LEU A 263 3.23 14.01 14.38
N VAL A 264 2.33 14.53 13.55
CA VAL A 264 1.71 15.83 13.79
C VAL A 264 0.22 15.65 14.09
N ARG A 265 -0.37 16.59 14.82
CA ARG A 265 -1.82 16.61 15.05
C ARG A 265 -2.56 17.09 13.81
N THR A 266 -3.71 16.50 13.55
CA THR A 266 -4.65 17.01 12.56
C THR A 266 -5.26 18.31 13.09
N THR A 267 -5.28 19.36 12.26
CA THR A 267 -5.74 20.71 12.67
C THR A 267 -6.95 21.22 11.87
N ARG A 268 -7.45 20.42 10.91
CA ARG A 268 -8.59 20.77 10.04
C ARG A 268 -9.54 19.58 9.96
N ASN A 269 -10.80 19.81 9.63
CA ASN A 269 -11.85 18.78 9.57
C ASN A 269 -11.86 17.99 10.89
N LEU A 270 -12.11 18.70 11.99
CA LEU A 270 -12.07 18.12 13.34
C LEU A 270 -13.49 17.87 13.83
N ALA A 271 -13.76 16.64 14.26
CA ALA A 271 -14.93 16.34 15.07
C ALA A 271 -14.82 16.98 16.48
N PRO A 272 -15.95 17.12 17.21
CA PRO A 272 -16.00 17.64 18.57
C PRO A 272 -15.03 16.90 19.47
N LEU A 273 -14.31 17.66 20.29
CA LEU A 273 -13.41 17.07 21.29
C LEU A 273 -14.16 16.18 22.28
N ASP A 274 -15.44 16.46 22.52
CA ASP A 274 -16.33 15.61 23.34
C ASP A 274 -16.51 14.20 22.77
N HIS A 275 -16.27 14.01 21.46
CA HIS A 275 -16.28 12.70 20.82
C HIS A 275 -14.87 12.15 20.69
N ILE A 276 -13.96 12.92 20.09
CA ILE A 276 -12.64 12.40 19.71
C ILE A 276 -11.64 12.41 20.87
N GLY A 277 -11.92 13.11 21.96
CA GLY A 277 -11.03 13.39 23.09
C GLY A 277 -9.94 14.37 22.69
N THR A 278 -8.96 13.88 21.93
CA THR A 278 -7.86 14.68 21.39
C THR A 278 -7.83 14.67 19.87
N PRO A 279 -7.25 15.69 19.21
CA PRO A 279 -7.03 15.65 17.77
C PRO A 279 -6.24 14.41 17.36
N ALA A 280 -6.64 13.79 16.25
CA ALA A 280 -5.93 12.66 15.68
C ALA A 280 -4.47 13.02 15.35
N MET A 281 -3.64 11.99 15.32
CA MET A 281 -2.27 12.12 14.85
C MET A 281 -2.21 11.67 13.39
N HIS A 282 -1.24 12.16 12.62
CA HIS A 282 -0.93 11.53 11.36
C HIS A 282 0.55 11.65 11.00
N GLY A 283 1.05 10.59 10.36
CA GLY A 283 2.37 10.58 9.74
C GLY A 283 2.30 11.26 8.38
N TYR A 284 2.39 10.47 7.31
CA TYR A 284 2.38 10.98 5.94
C TYR A 284 1.03 10.86 5.24
N THR A 285 -0.08 10.79 5.99
CA THR A 285 -1.42 10.89 5.41
C THR A 285 -1.68 12.28 4.82
N ASP A 286 -2.65 12.38 3.91
CA ASP A 286 -2.97 13.64 3.25
C ASP A 286 -3.75 14.58 4.18
N GLN A 287 -4.83 14.08 4.80
CA GLN A 287 -5.64 14.86 5.73
C GLN A 287 -5.87 14.09 7.03
N GLN A 288 -6.53 12.94 6.96
CA GLN A 288 -7.01 12.20 8.14
C GLN A 288 -6.42 10.77 8.18
N PRO A 289 -6.41 10.13 9.37
CA PRO A 289 -5.72 8.86 9.58
C PRO A 289 -6.46 7.62 9.03
N VAL A 290 -7.79 7.67 8.93
CA VAL A 290 -8.60 6.55 8.42
C VAL A 290 -9.46 7.05 7.25
N HIS A 291 -9.61 6.21 6.23
CA HIS A 291 -10.47 6.46 5.07
C HIS A 291 -11.36 5.24 4.84
N ILE A 292 -12.66 5.47 4.71
CA ILE A 292 -13.66 4.43 4.41
C ILE A 292 -14.29 4.65 3.04
N ILE A 293 -14.71 3.58 2.39
CA ILE A 293 -15.47 3.64 1.14
C ILE A 293 -16.46 2.49 1.08
N ASN A 294 -17.64 2.74 0.53
CA ASN A 294 -18.66 1.74 0.30
C ASN A 294 -18.62 1.24 -1.15
N LEU A 295 -18.72 -0.08 -1.35
CA LEU A 295 -18.65 -0.67 -2.70
C LEU A 295 -19.84 -0.27 -3.58
N SER A 296 -21.05 -0.13 -3.02
CA SER A 296 -22.21 0.32 -3.81
C SER A 296 -22.02 1.74 -4.34
N SER A 297 -21.38 2.63 -3.57
CA SER A 297 -20.94 3.95 -4.05
C SER A 297 -19.98 3.83 -5.24
N VAL A 298 -19.00 2.92 -5.16
CA VAL A 298 -18.01 2.71 -6.24
C VAL A 298 -18.70 2.20 -7.50
N HIS A 299 -19.68 1.30 -7.36
CA HIS A 299 -20.46 0.77 -8.48
C HIS A 299 -21.31 1.84 -9.13
N SER A 300 -21.99 2.67 -8.32
CA SER A 300 -22.76 3.81 -8.83
C SER A 300 -21.89 4.76 -9.65
N VAL A 301 -20.69 5.14 -9.17
CA VAL A 301 -19.74 5.94 -9.96
C VAL A 301 -19.24 5.19 -11.18
N SER A 302 -18.99 3.88 -11.06
CA SER A 302 -18.52 3.05 -12.18
C SER A 302 -19.50 3.08 -13.34
N GLN A 303 -20.81 3.03 -13.08
CA GLN A 303 -21.84 3.06 -14.13
C GLN A 303 -21.90 4.39 -14.89
N LEU A 304 -21.41 5.48 -14.28
CA LEU A 304 -21.34 6.81 -14.88
C LEU A 304 -20.07 7.04 -15.71
N LEU A 305 -19.10 6.13 -15.66
CA LEU A 305 -17.89 6.23 -16.47
C LEU A 305 -18.16 5.89 -17.93
N PRO A 306 -17.33 6.36 -18.88
CA PRO A 306 -17.29 5.80 -20.23
C PRO A 306 -17.10 4.28 -20.17
N THR A 307 -17.78 3.54 -21.06
CA THR A 307 -17.82 2.06 -21.06
C THR A 307 -16.42 1.44 -21.06
N GLU A 308 -15.46 2.05 -21.75
CA GLU A 308 -14.07 1.58 -21.81
C GLU A 308 -13.30 1.69 -20.48
N ASN A 309 -13.77 2.53 -19.55
CA ASN A 309 -13.17 2.73 -18.24
C ASN A 309 -13.93 1.95 -17.14
N GLN A 310 -14.94 1.17 -17.52
CA GLN A 310 -15.66 0.27 -16.63
C GLN A 310 -15.04 -1.14 -16.65
N PRO A 311 -15.05 -1.88 -15.51
CA PRO A 311 -15.50 -1.44 -14.20
C PRO A 311 -14.43 -0.66 -13.42
N LEU A 312 -14.88 0.24 -12.53
CA LEU A 312 -14.00 1.04 -11.68
C LEU A 312 -13.49 0.25 -10.47
N SER A 313 -12.17 0.07 -10.36
CA SER A 313 -11.57 -0.55 -9.17
C SER A 313 -11.65 0.37 -7.95
N ALA A 314 -12.20 -0.15 -6.84
CA ALA A 314 -12.27 0.53 -5.55
C ALA A 314 -10.88 0.83 -4.96
N LEU A 315 -9.84 0.08 -5.37
CA LEU A 315 -8.45 0.27 -4.91
C LEU A 315 -7.84 1.61 -5.37
N ARG A 316 -8.37 2.23 -6.43
CA ARG A 316 -7.97 3.58 -6.89
C ARG A 316 -8.18 4.65 -5.84
N PHE A 317 -9.13 4.41 -4.92
CA PHE A 317 -9.46 5.36 -3.87
C PHE A 317 -8.61 5.23 -2.61
N ARG A 318 -7.82 4.15 -2.48
CA ARG A 318 -6.85 3.94 -1.39
C ARG A 318 -7.49 4.09 0.00
N ALA A 319 -8.65 3.46 0.16
CA ALA A 319 -9.32 3.37 1.45
C ALA A 319 -8.64 2.35 2.34
N ASN A 320 -8.85 2.52 3.63
CA ASN A 320 -8.41 1.58 4.63
C ASN A 320 -9.50 0.56 4.95
N ILE A 321 -10.77 0.99 4.96
CA ILE A 321 -11.93 0.13 5.21
C ILE A 321 -12.84 0.17 3.98
N TYR A 322 -13.13 -1.00 3.43
CA TYR A 322 -14.10 -1.19 2.36
C TYR A 322 -15.36 -1.82 2.95
N LEU A 323 -16.52 -1.21 2.67
CA LEU A 323 -17.80 -1.57 3.24
C LEU A 323 -18.73 -2.17 2.19
N THR A 324 -19.59 -3.07 2.65
CA THR A 324 -20.75 -3.58 1.88
C THR A 324 -21.98 -3.61 2.77
N GLY A 325 -23.17 -3.63 2.17
CA GLY A 325 -24.45 -3.66 2.90
C GLY A 325 -25.28 -2.40 2.74
N PRO A 326 -24.73 -1.19 2.91
CA PRO A 326 -25.54 0.02 2.85
C PRO A 326 -25.67 0.58 1.40
N PRO A 327 -26.68 1.42 1.15
CA PRO A 327 -26.93 2.03 -0.17
C PRO A 327 -25.78 2.93 -0.62
N ALA A 328 -25.68 3.20 -1.92
CA ALA A 328 -24.67 4.09 -2.46
C ALA A 328 -24.66 5.44 -1.74
N PHE A 329 -23.47 5.91 -1.41
CA PHE A 329 -23.14 7.18 -0.74
C PHE A 329 -23.72 7.39 0.66
N SER A 330 -24.42 6.41 1.23
CA SER A 330 -24.97 6.50 2.58
C SER A 330 -23.91 6.81 3.65
N GLU A 331 -22.66 6.36 3.46
CA GLU A 331 -21.54 6.66 4.34
C GLU A 331 -21.27 8.17 4.48
N GLU A 332 -21.69 8.97 3.49
CA GLU A 332 -21.52 10.41 3.52
C GLU A 332 -22.42 11.11 4.55
N THR A 333 -23.44 10.43 5.05
CA THR A 333 -24.31 10.98 6.10
C THR A 333 -23.82 10.62 7.49
N TRP A 334 -22.91 9.67 7.65
CA TRP A 334 -22.51 9.21 8.98
C TRP A 334 -21.67 10.28 9.65
N LYS A 335 -21.97 10.57 10.92
CA LYS A 335 -21.16 11.42 11.80
C LYS A 335 -20.31 10.57 12.72
N ARG A 336 -20.87 9.47 13.20
CA ARG A 336 -20.20 8.53 14.10
C ARG A 336 -20.66 7.11 13.84
N TYR A 337 -19.73 6.17 13.92
CA TYR A 337 -20.05 4.76 13.87
C TYR A 337 -19.17 3.96 14.82
N ARG A 338 -19.68 2.79 15.19
CA ARG A 338 -18.99 1.81 16.01
C ARG A 338 -18.76 0.53 15.23
N ILE A 339 -17.55 0.01 15.32
CA ILE A 339 -17.15 -1.27 14.75
C ILE A 339 -17.39 -2.33 15.82
N LEU A 340 -18.35 -3.21 15.58
CA LEU A 340 -18.73 -4.31 16.46
C LEU A 340 -18.00 -5.59 16.01
N PRO A 341 -17.31 -6.30 16.92
CA PRO A 341 -16.70 -7.58 16.60
C PRO A 341 -17.74 -8.55 16.02
N SER A 342 -17.41 -9.16 14.89
CA SER A 342 -18.27 -10.18 14.29
C SER A 342 -18.51 -11.36 15.24
N LYS A 343 -19.65 -12.06 15.10
CA LYS A 343 -19.88 -13.33 15.80
C LYS A 343 -18.84 -14.40 15.46
N ALA A 344 -18.21 -14.29 14.29
CA ALA A 344 -17.12 -15.15 13.83
C ALA A 344 -15.72 -14.59 14.14
N ALA A 345 -15.62 -13.53 14.95
CA ALA A 345 -14.34 -12.89 15.28
C ALA A 345 -13.35 -13.88 15.87
N THR A 346 -12.07 -13.73 15.47
CA THR A 346 -10.99 -14.60 15.95
C THR A 346 -10.79 -14.44 17.46
N ILE A 347 -11.10 -13.25 17.99
CA ILE A 347 -11.04 -12.91 19.40
C ILE A 347 -12.39 -12.29 19.80
N PRO A 348 -13.29 -13.05 20.45
CA PRO A 348 -14.66 -12.60 20.76
C PRO A 348 -14.74 -11.44 21.77
N THR A 349 -13.70 -11.27 22.60
CA THR A 349 -13.66 -10.28 23.68
C THR A 349 -13.04 -8.94 23.27
N ARG A 350 -12.89 -8.67 21.96
CA ARG A 350 -12.34 -7.41 21.45
C ARG A 350 -13.23 -6.23 21.87
N VAL A 351 -12.59 -5.12 22.20
CA VAL A 351 -13.28 -3.85 22.46
C VAL A 351 -13.76 -3.27 21.13
N ALA A 352 -15.03 -2.88 21.08
CA ALA A 352 -15.61 -2.21 19.94
C ALA A 352 -14.95 -0.84 19.73
N SER A 353 -14.50 -0.56 18.51
CA SER A 353 -13.83 0.71 18.19
C SER A 353 -14.83 1.72 17.69
N THR A 354 -14.84 2.94 18.24
CA THR A 354 -15.71 4.02 17.78
C THR A 354 -14.90 5.04 16.99
N LEU A 355 -15.42 5.47 15.84
CA LEU A 355 -14.80 6.46 14.98
C LEU A 355 -15.80 7.58 14.66
N SER A 356 -15.30 8.81 14.69
CA SER A 356 -16.03 9.96 14.16
C SER A 356 -15.65 10.17 12.69
N VAL A 357 -16.66 10.43 11.87
CA VAL A 357 -16.51 10.77 10.45
C VAL A 357 -16.44 12.28 10.35
N VAL A 358 -15.38 12.79 9.73
CA VAL A 358 -15.07 14.23 9.84
C VAL A 358 -15.30 15.02 8.56
N CYS A 359 -15.14 14.40 7.40
CA CYS A 359 -15.43 15.05 6.12
C CYS A 359 -15.47 14.06 4.96
N ARG A 360 -16.07 14.50 3.86
CA ARG A 360 -15.93 13.84 2.56
C ARG A 360 -14.48 13.92 2.08
N THR A 361 -14.00 12.85 1.47
CA THR A 361 -12.64 12.81 0.94
C THR A 361 -12.58 13.48 -0.42
N SER A 362 -12.00 14.69 -0.46
CA SER A 362 -11.70 15.39 -1.72
C SER A 362 -10.75 14.55 -2.58
N ARG A 363 -11.11 14.32 -3.84
CA ARG A 363 -10.26 13.56 -4.76
C ARG A 363 -9.31 14.48 -5.52
N CYS A 364 -8.12 13.96 -5.78
CA CYS A 364 -7.12 14.59 -6.65
C CYS A 364 -6.96 13.73 -7.92
N THR A 365 -5.92 13.94 -8.72
CA THR A 365 -5.66 13.14 -9.93
C THR A 365 -5.19 11.71 -9.67
N MET A 366 -4.96 11.32 -8.42
CA MET A 366 -4.42 10.01 -8.07
C MET A 366 -5.33 8.82 -8.47
N PRO A 367 -6.67 8.86 -8.32
CA PRO A 367 -7.54 7.78 -8.77
C PRO A 367 -7.50 7.52 -10.28
N ASN A 368 -6.93 8.44 -11.06
CA ASN A 368 -6.74 8.24 -12.50
C ASN A 368 -5.64 7.24 -12.83
N VAL A 369 -4.92 6.74 -11.83
CA VAL A 369 -3.91 5.70 -12.03
C VAL A 369 -4.57 4.34 -11.89
N ASN A 370 -4.44 3.51 -12.93
CA ASN A 370 -4.79 2.10 -12.83
C ASN A 370 -3.79 1.40 -11.89
N PRO A 371 -4.25 0.80 -10.76
CA PRO A 371 -3.36 0.27 -9.73
C PRO A 371 -2.53 -0.93 -10.22
N ASP A 372 -3.05 -1.74 -11.13
CA ASP A 372 -2.39 -2.94 -11.63
C ASP A 372 -1.33 -2.62 -12.68
N LEU A 373 -1.65 -1.66 -13.56
CA LEU A 373 -0.80 -1.29 -14.69
C LEU A 373 0.20 -0.17 -14.35
N GLY A 374 -0.11 0.66 -13.35
CA GLY A 374 0.72 1.80 -12.97
C GLY A 374 0.82 2.85 -14.08
N VAL A 375 -0.29 3.08 -14.79
CA VAL A 375 -0.43 4.07 -15.87
C VAL A 375 -1.65 4.95 -15.63
N PHE A 376 -1.63 6.17 -16.17
CA PHE A 376 -2.81 7.03 -16.17
C PHE A 376 -3.84 6.49 -17.14
N GLU A 377 -5.11 6.53 -16.73
CA GLU A 377 -6.25 6.18 -17.54
C GLU A 377 -6.96 7.43 -18.06
N HIS A 378 -7.47 7.31 -19.27
CA HIS A 378 -8.26 8.32 -19.96
C HIS A 378 -9.38 7.61 -20.75
N ASP A 379 -10.41 8.37 -21.12
CA ASP A 379 -11.38 7.91 -22.13
C ASP A 379 -10.71 7.76 -23.51
N ASN A 380 -11.38 7.07 -24.43
CA ASN A 380 -10.88 7.04 -25.80
C ASN A 380 -10.94 8.45 -26.40
N SER A 381 -9.94 8.77 -27.24
CA SER A 381 -9.86 10.08 -27.90
C SER A 381 -11.16 10.39 -28.63
N ARG A 382 -11.86 11.43 -28.16
CA ARG A 382 -13.04 11.95 -28.86
C ARG A 382 -12.64 12.45 -30.27
N PRO A 383 -13.53 12.43 -31.27
CA PRO A 383 -13.20 12.85 -32.64
C PRO A 383 -12.62 14.27 -32.73
N ASP A 384 -12.95 15.14 -31.76
CA ASP A 384 -12.54 16.54 -31.65
C ASP A 384 -11.25 16.77 -30.85
N ARG A 385 -10.67 15.74 -30.20
CA ARG A 385 -9.49 15.90 -29.31
C ARG A 385 -8.41 14.85 -29.56
N LYS A 386 -7.15 15.32 -29.69
CA LYS A 386 -5.96 14.46 -29.85
C LYS A 386 -5.60 13.64 -28.60
N LYS A 387 -6.17 13.94 -27.42
CA LYS A 387 -5.90 13.23 -26.15
C LYS A 387 -7.22 12.96 -25.44
N GLY A 388 -7.33 11.76 -24.88
CA GLY A 388 -8.44 11.38 -24.01
C GLY A 388 -8.47 12.21 -22.71
N VAL A 389 -9.64 12.26 -22.10
CA VAL A 389 -9.94 12.96 -20.86
C VAL A 389 -9.66 12.04 -19.67
N PRO A 390 -8.98 12.50 -18.60
CA PRO A 390 -8.62 11.63 -17.48
C PRO A 390 -9.81 11.09 -16.68
N GLN A 391 -9.83 9.79 -16.42
CA GLN A 391 -10.88 9.11 -15.65
C GLN A 391 -10.30 8.42 -14.41
N PRO A 392 -11.02 8.35 -13.26
CA PRO A 392 -12.41 8.77 -13.06
C PRO A 392 -12.59 10.25 -12.69
N SER A 393 -11.52 11.07 -12.65
CA SER A 393 -11.63 12.45 -12.14
C SER A 393 -12.68 13.30 -12.86
N THR A 394 -12.85 13.13 -14.16
CA THR A 394 -13.84 13.92 -14.92
C THR A 394 -15.26 13.55 -14.53
N THR A 395 -15.60 12.26 -14.51
CA THR A 395 -16.92 11.80 -14.04
C THR A 395 -17.18 12.22 -12.59
N LEU A 396 -16.16 12.18 -11.72
CA LEU A 396 -16.30 12.67 -10.35
C LEU A 396 -16.57 14.18 -10.26
N ILE A 397 -15.94 14.99 -11.13
CA ILE A 397 -16.21 16.43 -11.17
C ILE A 397 -17.65 16.69 -11.59
N GLU A 398 -18.10 16.00 -12.64
CA GLU A 398 -19.43 16.19 -13.24
C GLU A 398 -20.57 15.75 -12.32
N HIS A 399 -20.38 14.63 -11.60
CA HIS A 399 -21.47 13.99 -10.85
C HIS A 399 -21.30 13.98 -9.34
N ARG A 400 -20.08 14.19 -8.83
CA ARG A 400 -19.73 14.01 -7.41
C ARG A 400 -19.04 15.22 -6.81
N THR A 401 -19.27 16.42 -7.34
CA THR A 401 -18.83 17.68 -6.69
C THR A 401 -19.95 18.23 -5.82
N VAL A 402 -19.63 18.68 -4.61
CA VAL A 402 -20.58 19.33 -3.69
C VAL A 402 -20.32 20.83 -3.67
N GLU A 403 -21.37 21.64 -3.55
CA GLU A 403 -21.30 23.11 -3.62
C GLU A 403 -20.43 23.69 -2.50
N ASP A 404 -20.62 23.25 -1.26
CA ASP A 404 -19.87 23.72 -0.08
C ASP A 404 -18.55 22.96 0.16
N GLY A 405 -17.95 22.45 -0.92
CA GLY A 405 -16.74 21.65 -0.89
C GLY A 405 -15.44 22.47 -0.96
N ASN A 406 -14.32 21.77 -0.83
CA ASN A 406 -13.03 22.22 -1.31
C ASN A 406 -13.09 22.59 -2.82
N PRO A 407 -12.82 23.85 -3.20
CA PRO A 407 -12.88 24.29 -4.59
C PRO A 407 -11.78 23.69 -5.47
N ALA A 408 -10.72 23.12 -4.87
CA ALA A 408 -9.64 22.45 -5.59
C ALA A 408 -9.86 20.93 -5.75
N ALA A 409 -10.98 20.38 -5.27
CA ALA A 409 -11.28 18.95 -5.38
C ALA A 409 -11.70 18.58 -6.81
N LEU A 410 -11.27 17.40 -7.27
CA LEU A 410 -11.73 16.78 -8.51
C LEU A 410 -12.86 15.78 -8.19
N GLY A 411 -13.91 16.29 -7.53
CA GLY A 411 -15.01 15.51 -6.96
C GLY A 411 -14.70 14.85 -5.62
N TYR A 412 -15.68 14.11 -5.09
CA TYR A 412 -15.66 13.48 -3.76
C TYR A 412 -15.96 11.99 -3.84
N MET A 413 -15.23 11.21 -3.05
CA MET A 413 -15.48 9.78 -2.91
C MET A 413 -14.87 9.24 -1.62
N GLY A 414 -15.71 8.58 -0.82
CA GLY A 414 -15.33 8.02 0.48
C GLY A 414 -15.20 9.07 1.59
N MET A 415 -15.07 8.60 2.82
CA MET A 415 -15.13 9.46 4.01
C MET A 415 -13.87 9.35 4.85
N HIS A 416 -13.43 10.50 5.37
CA HIS A 416 -12.35 10.55 6.33
C HIS A 416 -12.87 10.36 7.75
N CYS A 417 -12.15 9.55 8.53
CA CYS A 417 -12.53 9.20 9.89
C CYS A 417 -11.37 9.34 10.85
N VAL A 418 -11.69 9.55 12.13
CA VAL A 418 -10.75 9.64 13.24
C VAL A 418 -11.17 8.72 14.38
N PRO A 419 -10.23 7.99 15.00
CA PRO A 419 -10.53 7.17 16.17
C PRO A 419 -10.83 8.00 17.42
N GLU A 420 -11.82 7.56 18.19
CA GLU A 420 -12.21 8.19 19.46
C GLU A 420 -11.39 7.65 20.64
N ASP A 421 -10.88 8.55 21.48
CA ASP A 421 -9.99 8.21 22.58
C ASP A 421 -10.63 7.27 23.61
N ALA A 422 -11.95 7.34 23.80
CA ALA A 422 -12.68 6.48 24.74
C ALA A 422 -12.49 4.99 24.41
N SER A 423 -12.68 4.61 23.14
CA SER A 423 -12.51 3.20 22.71
C SER A 423 -11.04 2.74 22.76
N LEU A 424 -10.10 3.64 22.46
CA LEU A 424 -8.67 3.35 22.57
C LEU A 424 -8.24 3.16 24.04
N LYS A 425 -8.79 3.97 24.95
CA LYS A 425 -8.54 3.87 26.39
C LYS A 425 -9.15 2.59 26.95
N GLU A 426 -10.39 2.27 26.61
CA GLU A 426 -11.05 1.04 27.04
C GLU A 426 -10.26 -0.21 26.64
N ALA A 427 -9.75 -0.26 25.40
CA ALA A 427 -8.89 -1.36 24.96
C ALA A 427 -7.64 -1.49 25.83
N ARG A 428 -6.97 -0.37 26.16
CA ARG A 428 -5.79 -0.36 27.05
C ARG A 428 -6.13 -0.78 28.48
N ASP A 429 -7.25 -0.30 29.02
CA ASP A 429 -7.70 -0.62 30.39
C ASP A 429 -8.00 -2.13 30.54
N ARG A 430 -8.37 -2.79 29.43
CA ARG A 430 -8.53 -4.25 29.36
C ARG A 430 -7.24 -5.01 28.97
N ASN A 431 -6.07 -4.37 29.06
CA ASN A 431 -4.76 -4.91 28.64
C ASN A 431 -4.75 -5.43 27.18
N GLY A 432 -5.57 -4.85 26.32
CA GLY A 432 -5.67 -5.19 24.91
C GLY A 432 -5.23 -4.05 24.00
N GLU A 433 -5.26 -4.32 22.71
CA GLU A 433 -5.13 -3.32 21.66
C GLU A 433 -6.41 -3.32 20.82
N PRO A 434 -6.90 -2.17 20.35
CA PRO A 434 -8.10 -2.13 19.54
C PRO A 434 -7.77 -2.66 18.14
N TYR A 435 -8.34 -3.81 17.78
CA TYR A 435 -8.22 -4.42 16.46
C TYR A 435 -9.56 -4.37 15.73
N VAL A 436 -9.49 -4.09 14.44
CA VAL A 436 -10.59 -4.19 13.47
C VAL A 436 -10.32 -5.40 12.59
N GLU A 437 -11.33 -6.22 12.33
CA GLU A 437 -11.24 -7.43 11.50
C GLU A 437 -12.20 -7.38 10.31
N VAL A 438 -11.86 -8.08 9.24
CA VAL A 438 -12.79 -8.33 8.13
C VAL A 438 -14.01 -9.10 8.66
N GLY A 439 -15.20 -8.69 8.24
CA GLY A 439 -16.48 -9.25 8.70
C GLY A 439 -17.04 -8.60 9.96
N ASP A 440 -16.31 -7.69 10.62
CA ASP A 440 -16.87 -6.87 11.69
C ASP A 440 -18.05 -6.03 11.16
N GLU A 441 -19.06 -5.84 12.00
CA GLU A 441 -20.28 -5.10 11.67
C GLU A 441 -20.13 -3.62 12.03
N ILE A 442 -20.76 -2.73 11.26
CA ILE A 442 -20.81 -1.29 11.54
C ILE A 442 -22.18 -0.92 12.08
N GLU A 443 -22.19 -0.35 13.28
CA GLU A 443 -23.35 0.31 13.89
C GLU A 443 -23.20 1.82 13.69
N VAL A 444 -24.10 2.43 12.92
CA VAL A 444 -24.14 3.90 12.74
C VAL A 444 -24.80 4.51 13.98
N LEU A 445 -24.07 5.38 14.67
CA LEU A 445 -24.52 5.99 15.94
C LEU A 445 -25.20 7.34 15.71
N GLU A 446 -24.75 8.06 14.69
CA GLU A 446 -25.17 9.44 14.43
C GLU A 446 -25.05 9.73 12.94
N THR A 447 -26.03 10.47 12.40
CA THR A 447 -26.07 10.92 11.01
C THR A 447 -26.28 12.42 10.92
N GLY A 448 -25.74 13.06 9.88
CA GLY A 448 -25.88 14.48 9.62
C GLY A 448 -25.12 14.91 8.35
N SER A 449 -25.04 16.21 8.12
CA SER A 449 -24.33 16.82 6.98
C SER A 449 -22.89 17.19 7.35
N HIS A 450 -21.91 16.95 6.48
CA HIS A 450 -20.52 17.41 6.68
C HIS A 450 -20.24 18.74 5.99
N LEU A 451 -19.55 19.62 6.69
CA LEU A 451 -19.00 20.86 6.15
C LEU A 451 -17.49 20.71 5.92
N TYR A 452 -17.00 21.04 4.73
CA TYR A 452 -15.57 20.98 4.46
C TYR A 452 -14.84 22.12 5.17
N GLY A 453 -13.68 21.83 5.78
CA GLY A 453 -12.89 22.80 6.52
C GLY A 453 -13.38 23.04 7.95
N SER A 454 -14.41 22.31 8.39
CA SER A 454 -15.00 22.45 9.72
C SER A 454 -14.02 22.13 10.85
N THR A 455 -14.21 22.80 11.98
CA THR A 455 -13.42 22.57 13.19
C THR A 455 -14.33 22.55 14.41
N GLY A 456 -14.43 21.40 15.09
CA GLY A 456 -15.14 21.28 16.36
C GLY A 456 -16.63 20.97 16.18
N ASN A 457 -17.50 21.80 16.77
CA ASN A 457 -18.93 21.49 16.89
C ASN A 457 -19.72 21.70 15.60
N ASP A 458 -19.17 22.41 14.62
CA ASP A 458 -19.80 22.67 13.31
C ASP A 458 -19.31 21.70 12.22
N TYR A 459 -18.94 20.47 12.61
CA TYR A 459 -18.33 19.47 11.72
C TYR A 459 -19.33 18.71 10.86
#